data_AF-A0A2K3KB32-F1
#
_entry.id   AF-A0A2K3KB32-F1
#
_cell.length_a   1.000
_cell.length_b   1.000
_cell.length_c   1.000
_cell.angle_alpha   90.00
_cell.angle_beta   90.00
_cell.angle_gamma   90.00
#
_symmetry.space_group_name_H-M   'P 1'
#
loop_
_entity.id
_entity.type
_entity.pdbx_description
1 polymer ?
#
loop_
_entity_poly.entity_id
_entity_poly.type
_entity_poly.pdbx_seq_one_letter_code
_entity_poly.pdbx_strand_id
1 'polypeptide(L)'
;MHESIRGEILCLWQLLDAHFHLNNSKYVWQDNVITDAVEGMILENHLSVETLFHCWTCWKDNIVLILECLPSFKSPNIQQLSSYAKFALNYLGVRKLTCNLNEIYSLLVPHANWVIKLGDRFQKKDGRLVYVDVDSLVSSAQSYWSSELLSVGMAVLRNLDALYKFSVNTNLSDFQQFQSLLHIYEVSEFLLGSKCFSHTHGNLKTLDKFRGLPIDHLLRYIVHLDWRKSLTRGMVFIRTTEACKDLVKKTIYENIRLKDRLTYGQIGRV
;
A
#
# COMPACT_ATOMS: atom_id res chain seq x y z
N MET A 1 14.59 -1.22 20.75
CA MET A 1 14.30 -2.54 20.17
C MET A 1 15.39 -2.84 19.15
N HIS A 2 15.96 -4.05 19.10
CA HIS A 2 16.80 -4.42 17.96
C HIS A 2 15.92 -4.34 16.69
N GLU A 3 16.27 -3.47 15.73
CA GLU A 3 15.55 -3.26 14.47
C GLU A 3 15.60 -4.53 13.61
N SER A 4 14.70 -5.47 13.91
CA SER A 4 14.52 -6.66 13.09
C SER A 4 13.51 -6.34 11.99
N ILE A 5 14.00 -6.11 10.77
CA ILE A 5 13.15 -5.91 9.59
C ILE A 5 12.13 -7.04 9.42
N ARG A 6 12.52 -8.28 9.74
CA ARG A 6 11.59 -9.42 9.74
C ARG A 6 10.42 -9.18 10.72
N GLY A 7 10.74 -8.77 11.94
CA GLY A 7 9.75 -8.50 12.97
C GLY A 7 8.83 -7.34 12.56
N GLU A 8 9.40 -6.27 12.03
CA GLU A 8 8.66 -5.10 11.57
C GLU A 8 7.67 -5.46 10.45
N ILE A 9 8.13 -6.09 9.37
CA ILE A 9 7.28 -6.45 8.22
C ILE A 9 6.14 -7.37 8.64
N LEU A 10 6.43 -8.39 9.46
CA LEU A 10 5.42 -9.34 9.91
C LEU A 10 4.44 -8.69 10.90
N CYS A 11 4.91 -7.80 11.78
CA CYS A 11 4.07 -7.06 12.71
C CYS A 11 3.11 -6.11 11.96
N LEU A 12 3.64 -5.32 11.01
CA LEU A 12 2.82 -4.43 10.19
C LEU A 12 1.77 -5.19 9.38
N TRP A 13 2.13 -6.38 8.87
CA TRP A 13 1.17 -7.26 8.20
C TRP A 13 0.07 -7.70 9.16
N GLN A 14 0.41 -8.16 10.37
CA GLN A 14 -0.58 -8.56 11.38
C GLN A 14 -1.50 -7.40 11.80
N LEU A 15 -0.95 -6.19 11.93
CA LEU A 15 -1.75 -5.00 12.23
C LEU A 15 -2.72 -4.66 11.09
N LEU A 16 -2.28 -4.75 9.84
CA LEU A 16 -3.17 -4.60 8.67
C LEU A 16 -4.28 -5.67 8.67
N ASP A 17 -3.94 -6.92 8.98
CA ASP A 17 -4.92 -7.99 9.08
C ASP A 17 -5.96 -7.73 10.18
N ALA A 18 -5.52 -7.23 11.34
CA ALA A 18 -6.42 -6.82 12.42
C ALA A 18 -7.37 -5.70 11.97
N HIS A 19 -6.87 -4.71 11.22
CA HIS A 19 -7.70 -3.66 10.64
C HIS A 19 -8.75 -4.19 9.67
N PHE A 20 -8.42 -5.19 8.85
CA PHE A 20 -9.35 -5.77 7.87
C PHE A 20 -10.47 -6.59 8.52
N HIS A 21 -10.22 -7.16 9.70
CA HIS A 21 -11.20 -7.93 10.45
C HIS A 21 -11.99 -7.08 11.47
N LEU A 22 -11.57 -5.83 11.73
CA LEU A 22 -12.25 -4.95 12.66
C LEU A 22 -13.54 -4.38 12.04
N ASN A 23 -14.64 -4.42 12.81
CA ASN A 23 -15.87 -3.74 12.43
C ASN A 23 -15.67 -2.22 12.44
N ASN A 24 -16.12 -1.53 11.38
CA ASN A 24 -16.05 -0.08 11.23
C ASN A 24 -16.56 0.70 12.46
N SER A 25 -17.57 0.19 13.17
CA SER A 25 -18.10 0.86 14.37
C SER A 25 -17.16 0.86 15.58
N LYS A 26 -16.10 0.04 15.54
CA LYS A 26 -15.08 -0.06 16.61
C LYS A 26 -13.85 0.79 16.33
N TYR A 27 -13.76 1.43 15.16
CA TYR A 27 -12.66 2.33 14.86
C TYR A 27 -12.71 3.55 15.79
N VAL A 28 -11.53 3.95 16.27
CA VAL A 28 -11.35 5.19 17.01
C VAL A 28 -11.33 6.34 16.00
N TRP A 29 -12.13 7.37 16.26
CA TRP A 29 -12.24 8.55 15.40
C TRP A 29 -11.72 9.77 16.15
N GLN A 30 -10.80 10.51 15.52
CA GLN A 30 -10.16 11.70 16.12
C GLN A 30 -10.47 12.94 15.28
N ASP A 31 -10.62 14.10 15.92
CA ASP A 31 -10.88 15.37 15.23
C ASP A 31 -9.59 16.15 14.91
N ASN A 32 -8.45 15.56 15.25
CA ASN A 32 -7.13 16.18 15.20
C ASN A 32 -6.05 15.11 15.38
N VAL A 33 -5.20 14.94 14.37
CA VAL A 33 -4.13 13.95 14.37
C VAL A 33 -2.79 14.67 14.37
N ILE A 34 -1.93 14.29 15.30
CA ILE A 34 -0.50 14.64 15.31
C ILE A 34 0.25 13.34 15.05
N THR A 35 1.21 13.33 14.13
CA THR A 35 1.90 12.11 13.65
C THR A 35 2.49 11.26 14.78
N ASP A 36 3.05 11.88 15.82
CA ASP A 36 3.63 11.17 16.99
C ASP A 36 2.58 10.45 17.85
N ALA A 37 1.29 10.75 17.68
CA ALA A 37 0.21 10.07 18.39
C ALA A 37 -0.10 8.68 17.81
N VAL A 38 0.22 8.43 16.53
CA VAL A 38 -0.22 7.22 15.81
C VAL A 38 0.45 5.96 16.35
N GLU A 39 1.75 6.02 16.66
CA GLU A 39 2.47 4.89 17.27
C GLU A 39 1.95 4.59 18.68
N GLY A 40 1.65 5.62 19.46
CA GLY A 40 1.04 5.48 20.78
C GLY A 40 -0.32 4.78 20.72
N MET A 41 -1.15 5.12 19.72
CA MET A 41 -2.43 4.44 19.50
C MET A 41 -2.26 2.96 19.17
N ILE A 42 -1.28 2.61 18.34
CA ILE A 42 -0.99 1.21 18.01
C ILE A 42 -0.59 0.44 19.27
N LEU A 43 0.25 1.03 20.13
CA LEU A 43 0.66 0.42 21.41
C LEU A 43 -0.52 0.20 22.38
N GLU A 44 -1.52 1.09 22.31
CA GLU A 44 -2.76 0.97 23.09
C GLU A 44 -3.83 0.09 22.41
N ASN A 45 -3.53 -0.50 21.24
CA ASN A 45 -4.48 -1.25 20.39
C ASN A 45 -5.69 -0.40 19.94
N HIS A 46 -5.51 0.90 19.83
CA HIS A 46 -6.50 1.83 19.28
C HIS A 46 -6.37 1.86 17.76
N LEU A 47 -7.23 1.12 17.07
CA LEU A 47 -7.27 1.08 15.61
C LEU A 47 -8.11 2.25 15.07
N SER A 48 -7.49 3.12 14.27
CA SER A 48 -8.11 4.26 13.60
C SER A 48 -7.84 4.27 12.09
N VAL A 49 -8.40 5.25 11.38
CA VAL A 49 -8.11 5.50 9.97
C VAL A 49 -6.61 5.78 9.77
N GLU A 50 -6.01 6.51 10.69
CA GLU A 50 -4.60 6.90 10.67
C GLU A 50 -3.68 5.73 10.96
N THR A 51 -4.00 4.88 11.94
CA THR A 51 -3.16 3.69 12.19
C THR A 51 -3.23 2.73 11.00
N LEU A 52 -4.40 2.58 10.35
CA LEU A 52 -4.52 1.81 9.10
C LEU A 52 -3.61 2.37 8.01
N PHE A 53 -3.69 3.68 7.77
CA PHE A 53 -2.90 4.32 6.72
C PHE A 53 -1.39 4.30 7.02
N HIS A 54 -1.01 4.49 8.29
CA HIS A 54 0.37 4.41 8.75
C HIS A 54 0.93 3.00 8.58
N CYS A 55 0.22 1.97 9.08
CA CYS A 55 0.63 0.57 8.92
C CYS A 55 0.76 0.19 7.44
N TRP A 56 -0.18 0.63 6.59
CA TRP A 56 -0.09 0.44 5.15
C TRP A 56 1.16 1.10 4.57
N THR A 57 1.43 2.35 4.93
CA THR A 57 2.56 3.11 4.39
C THR A 57 3.89 2.48 4.75
N CYS A 58 4.10 2.15 6.03
CA CYS A 58 5.30 1.46 6.49
C CYS A 58 5.46 0.07 5.86
N TRP A 59 4.37 -0.70 5.77
CA TRP A 59 4.43 -2.04 5.16
C TRP A 59 4.76 -1.95 3.67
N LYS A 60 4.06 -1.08 2.94
CA LYS A 60 4.29 -0.79 1.52
C LYS A 60 5.75 -0.44 1.26
N ASP A 61 6.34 0.46 2.04
CA ASP A 61 7.72 0.90 1.85
C ASP A 61 8.70 -0.26 2.04
N ASN A 62 8.50 -1.09 3.06
CA ASN A 62 9.28 -2.31 3.25
C ASN A 62 9.16 -3.28 2.05
N ILE A 63 7.97 -3.48 1.49
CA ILE A 63 7.77 -4.36 0.32
C ILE A 63 8.40 -3.78 -0.95
N VAL A 64 8.33 -2.45 -1.14
CA VAL A 64 9.02 -1.77 -2.26
C VAL A 64 10.53 -1.99 -2.16
N LEU A 65 11.12 -1.85 -0.96
CA LEU A 65 12.53 -2.12 -0.73
C LEU A 65 12.91 -3.58 -1.01
N ILE A 66 12.03 -4.54 -0.68
CA ILE A 66 12.21 -5.94 -1.07
C ILE A 66 12.30 -6.07 -2.59
N LEU A 67 11.34 -5.50 -3.32
CA LEU A 67 11.27 -5.55 -4.78
C LEU A 67 12.52 -4.95 -5.43
N GLU A 68 12.99 -3.81 -4.93
CA GLU A 68 14.21 -3.13 -5.39
C GLU A 68 15.47 -3.95 -5.13
N CYS A 69 15.48 -4.77 -4.07
CA CYS A 69 16.61 -5.61 -3.73
C CYS A 69 16.67 -6.95 -4.48
N LEU A 70 15.59 -7.40 -5.14
CA LEU A 70 15.58 -8.72 -5.82
C LEU A 70 16.68 -8.90 -6.89
N PRO A 71 17.04 -7.89 -7.71
CA PRO A 71 18.13 -8.03 -8.67
C PRO A 71 19.48 -8.39 -8.03
N SER A 72 19.68 -8.03 -6.75
CA SER A 72 20.91 -8.36 -6.01
C SER A 72 21.13 -9.87 -5.82
N PHE A 73 20.11 -10.71 -6.02
CA PHE A 73 20.28 -12.17 -6.00
C PHE A 73 21.29 -12.61 -7.07
N LYS A 74 21.38 -11.90 -8.20
CA LYS A 74 22.36 -12.23 -9.25
C LYS A 74 23.80 -11.85 -8.89
N SER A 75 24.01 -11.11 -7.80
CA SER A 75 25.34 -10.66 -7.38
C SER A 75 26.11 -11.78 -6.69
N PRO A 76 27.39 -12.02 -7.06
CA PRO A 76 28.23 -13.11 -6.55
C PRO A 76 28.61 -12.99 -5.05
N ASN A 77 28.29 -11.88 -4.38
CA ASN A 77 28.72 -11.63 -3.00
C ASN A 77 27.58 -11.76 -1.99
N ILE A 78 27.52 -12.90 -1.29
CA ILE A 78 26.51 -13.19 -0.25
C ILE A 78 26.58 -12.21 0.93
N GLN A 79 27.77 -11.71 1.27
CA GLN A 79 27.95 -10.80 2.41
C GLN A 79 27.35 -9.41 2.15
N GLN A 80 27.09 -9.06 0.88
CA GLN A 80 26.49 -7.78 0.48
C GLN A 80 24.96 -7.82 0.33
N LEU A 81 24.31 -8.97 0.54
CA LEU A 81 22.84 -9.01 0.51
C LEU A 81 22.26 -8.13 1.63
N SER A 82 21.41 -7.18 1.23
CA SER A 82 20.66 -6.35 2.15
C SER A 82 19.81 -7.23 3.09
N SER A 83 19.48 -6.69 4.25
CA SER A 83 18.55 -7.33 5.19
C SER A 83 17.20 -7.64 4.54
N TYR A 84 16.71 -6.79 3.62
CA TYR A 84 15.52 -7.02 2.80
C TYR A 84 15.68 -8.22 1.85
N ALA A 85 16.80 -8.32 1.15
CA ALA A 85 17.09 -9.43 0.25
C ALA A 85 17.17 -10.76 1.02
N LYS A 86 17.82 -10.75 2.19
CA LYS A 86 17.88 -11.90 3.11
C LYS A 86 16.48 -12.27 3.63
N PHE A 87 15.65 -11.28 3.97
CA PHE A 87 14.26 -11.53 4.36
C PHE A 87 13.48 -12.21 3.23
N ALA A 88 13.54 -11.68 2.00
CA ALA A 88 12.83 -12.22 0.86
C ALA A 88 13.21 -13.70 0.56
N LEU A 89 14.50 -14.03 0.58
CA LEU A 89 14.97 -15.42 0.42
C LEU A 89 14.44 -16.33 1.53
N ASN A 90 14.56 -15.89 2.79
CA ASN A 90 14.09 -16.66 3.94
C ASN A 90 12.57 -16.88 3.89
N TYR A 91 11.81 -15.86 3.52
CA TYR A 91 10.36 -15.94 3.41
C TYR A 91 9.92 -16.93 2.33
N LEU A 92 10.62 -16.96 1.19
CA LEU A 92 10.37 -17.91 0.11
C LEU A 92 10.90 -19.32 0.41
N GLY A 93 11.57 -19.52 1.55
CA GLY A 93 12.17 -20.80 1.92
C GLY A 93 13.36 -21.15 1.04
N VAL A 94 14.18 -20.17 0.66
CA VAL A 94 15.34 -20.34 -0.21
C VAL A 94 16.62 -20.02 0.54
N ARG A 95 17.61 -20.91 0.41
CA ARG A 95 18.96 -20.70 0.93
C ARG A 95 19.93 -20.51 -0.23
N LYS A 96 20.62 -19.38 -0.24
CA LYS A 96 21.75 -19.13 -1.14
C LYS A 96 22.99 -19.87 -0.64
N LEU A 97 23.62 -20.63 -1.53
CA LEU A 97 24.83 -21.42 -1.26
C LEU A 97 25.89 -21.07 -2.31
N THR A 98 27.16 -21.04 -1.89
CA THR A 98 28.30 -20.88 -2.80
C THR A 98 28.98 -22.24 -2.96
N CYS A 99 29.00 -22.78 -4.17
CA CYS A 99 29.68 -24.03 -4.49
C CYS A 99 30.57 -23.83 -5.73
N ASN A 100 31.89 -24.02 -5.57
CA ASN A 100 32.86 -23.95 -6.66
C ASN A 100 32.76 -22.66 -7.50
N LEU A 101 32.63 -21.49 -6.84
CA LEU A 101 32.44 -20.16 -7.45
C LEU A 101 31.08 -19.93 -8.14
N ASN A 102 30.22 -20.95 -8.22
CA ASN A 102 28.84 -20.81 -8.69
C ASN A 102 27.88 -20.62 -7.53
N GLU A 103 26.96 -19.69 -7.69
CA GLU A 103 25.87 -19.48 -6.74
C GLU A 103 24.71 -20.41 -7.07
N ILE A 104 24.32 -21.22 -6.10
CA ILE A 104 23.19 -22.14 -6.22
C ILE A 104 22.15 -21.81 -5.15
N TYR A 105 20.88 -21.84 -5.54
CA TYR A 105 19.76 -21.53 -4.68
C TYR A 105 19.03 -22.81 -4.32
N SER A 106 19.18 -23.24 -3.06
CA SER A 106 18.54 -24.46 -2.55
C SER A 106 17.18 -24.13 -1.93
N LEU A 107 16.17 -24.91 -2.30
CA LEU A 107 14.83 -24.83 -1.74
C LEU A 107 14.75 -25.63 -0.44
N LEU A 108 14.43 -24.95 0.65
CA LEU A 108 14.14 -25.55 1.96
C LEU A 108 12.72 -26.13 2.01
N VAL A 109 11.81 -25.59 1.19
CA VAL A 109 10.41 -26.04 1.09
C VAL A 109 10.06 -26.31 -0.38
N PRO A 110 10.47 -27.45 -0.96
CA PRO A 110 10.24 -27.76 -2.38
C PRO A 110 8.76 -27.89 -2.77
N HIS A 111 7.87 -28.07 -1.80
CA HIS A 111 6.43 -28.20 -2.01
C HIS A 111 5.66 -26.90 -1.81
N ALA A 112 6.35 -25.75 -1.67
CA ALA A 112 5.67 -24.47 -1.58
C ALA A 112 4.88 -24.16 -2.87
N ASN A 113 3.70 -23.54 -2.74
CA ASN A 113 2.82 -23.27 -3.88
C ASN A 113 3.51 -22.51 -5.03
N TRP A 114 4.40 -21.58 -4.72
CA TRP A 114 5.12 -20.82 -5.74
C TRP A 114 6.12 -21.71 -6.52
N VAL A 115 6.73 -22.69 -5.86
CA VAL A 115 7.63 -23.68 -6.48
C VAL A 115 6.85 -24.63 -7.39
N ILE A 116 5.68 -25.08 -6.94
CA ILE A 116 4.80 -25.96 -7.74
C ILE A 116 4.36 -25.25 -9.02
N LYS A 117 3.98 -23.96 -8.92
CA LYS A 117 3.60 -23.13 -10.09
C LYS A 117 4.74 -22.91 -11.09
N LEU A 118 5.98 -22.91 -10.62
CA LEU A 118 7.18 -22.81 -11.45
C LEU A 118 7.33 -24.03 -12.37
N GLY A 119 6.93 -25.21 -11.89
CA GLY A 119 7.01 -26.47 -12.62
C GLY A 119 8.41 -27.10 -12.59
N ASP A 120 8.50 -28.37 -13.00
CA ASP A 120 9.73 -29.17 -12.85
C ASP A 120 10.89 -28.70 -13.73
N ARG A 121 10.65 -27.93 -14.80
CA ARG A 121 11.68 -27.56 -15.80
C ARG A 121 12.75 -26.59 -15.26
N PHE A 122 12.42 -25.84 -14.21
CA PHE A 122 13.29 -24.84 -13.61
C PHE A 122 13.91 -25.33 -12.30
N GLN A 123 13.75 -26.62 -12.03
CA GLN A 123 14.25 -27.27 -10.82
C GLN A 123 15.31 -28.29 -11.19
N LYS A 124 16.45 -28.23 -10.50
CA LYS A 124 17.45 -29.31 -10.54
C LYS A 124 17.34 -30.11 -9.25
N LYS A 125 17.14 -31.42 -9.37
CA LYS A 125 17.10 -32.34 -8.23
C LYS A 125 18.46 -33.03 -8.09
N ASP A 126 19.03 -32.99 -6.90
CA ASP A 126 20.23 -33.74 -6.52
C ASP A 126 19.95 -34.49 -5.22
N GLY A 127 19.61 -35.77 -5.34
CA GLY A 127 19.11 -36.58 -4.23
C GLY A 127 17.86 -35.94 -3.60
N ARG A 128 17.99 -35.48 -2.34
CA ARG A 128 16.91 -34.81 -1.58
C ARG A 128 16.88 -33.29 -1.75
N LEU A 129 17.91 -32.70 -2.36
CA LEU A 129 18.02 -31.26 -2.53
C LEU A 129 17.38 -30.84 -3.85
N VAL A 130 16.60 -29.77 -3.79
CA VAL A 130 16.02 -29.12 -4.97
C VAL A 130 16.63 -27.75 -5.11
N TYR A 131 17.12 -27.43 -6.31
CA TYR A 131 17.70 -26.14 -6.64
C TYR A 131 16.82 -25.41 -7.65
N VAL A 132 16.81 -24.09 -7.57
CA VAL A 132 16.13 -23.22 -8.51
C VAL A 132 17.14 -22.33 -9.22
N ASP A 133 16.89 -22.09 -10.50
CA ASP A 133 17.61 -21.09 -11.27
C ASP A 133 17.37 -19.66 -10.72
N VAL A 134 18.39 -18.81 -10.76
CA VAL A 134 18.33 -17.47 -10.15
C VAL A 134 17.37 -16.55 -10.90
N ASP A 135 17.29 -16.62 -12.22
CA ASP A 135 16.36 -15.82 -13.01
C ASP A 135 14.92 -16.21 -12.68
N SER A 136 14.66 -17.52 -12.64
CA SER A 136 13.38 -18.12 -12.25
C SER A 136 12.96 -17.71 -10.84
N LEU A 137 13.89 -17.69 -9.89
CA LEU A 137 13.67 -17.24 -8.52
C LEU A 137 13.33 -15.74 -8.46
N VAL A 138 14.12 -14.89 -9.12
CA VAL A 138 13.90 -13.44 -9.14
C VAL A 138 12.54 -13.10 -9.74
N SER A 139 12.20 -13.70 -10.89
CA SER A 139 10.89 -13.49 -11.52
C SER A 139 9.73 -13.95 -10.65
N SER A 140 9.88 -15.10 -9.96
CA SER A 140 8.84 -15.63 -9.07
C SER A 140 8.67 -14.77 -7.82
N ALA A 141 9.78 -14.34 -7.22
CA ALA A 141 9.77 -13.43 -6.07
C ALA A 141 9.14 -12.08 -6.42
N GLN A 142 9.49 -11.52 -7.59
CA GLN A 142 8.94 -10.25 -8.05
C GLN A 142 7.43 -10.38 -8.28
N SER A 143 6.98 -11.42 -8.97
CA SER A 143 5.56 -11.70 -9.17
C SER A 143 4.80 -11.86 -7.85
N TYR A 144 5.37 -12.60 -6.90
CA TYR A 144 4.78 -12.80 -5.57
C TYR A 144 4.62 -11.48 -4.82
N TRP A 145 5.70 -10.74 -4.58
CA TRP A 145 5.67 -9.51 -3.79
C TRP A 145 4.84 -8.41 -4.45
N SER A 146 4.86 -8.31 -5.78
CA SER A 146 3.96 -7.42 -6.51
C SER A 146 2.49 -7.82 -6.35
N SER A 147 2.17 -9.11 -6.41
CA SER A 147 0.81 -9.59 -6.20
C SER A 147 0.32 -9.32 -4.77
N GLU A 148 1.17 -9.57 -3.77
CA GLU A 148 0.85 -9.29 -2.36
C GLU A 148 0.63 -7.79 -2.12
N LEU A 149 1.54 -6.95 -2.62
CA LEU A 149 1.43 -5.49 -2.51
C LEU A 149 0.13 -4.95 -3.12
N LEU A 150 -0.26 -5.47 -4.28
CA LEU A 150 -1.53 -5.11 -4.92
C LEU A 150 -2.73 -5.62 -4.11
N SER A 151 -2.69 -6.87 -3.64
CA SER A 151 -3.76 -7.50 -2.89
C SER A 151 -4.06 -6.75 -1.59
N VAL A 152 -3.01 -6.49 -0.79
CA VAL A 152 -3.11 -5.74 0.46
C VAL A 152 -3.54 -4.30 0.19
N GLY A 153 -2.98 -3.63 -0.83
CA GLY A 153 -3.39 -2.28 -1.20
C GLY A 153 -4.88 -2.19 -1.58
N MET A 154 -5.40 -3.20 -2.30
CA MET A 154 -6.82 -3.31 -2.60
C MET A 154 -7.68 -3.56 -1.36
N ALA A 155 -7.18 -4.33 -0.37
CA ALA A 155 -7.86 -4.51 0.91
C ALA A 155 -7.91 -3.19 1.70
N VAL A 156 -6.82 -2.43 1.75
CA VAL A 156 -6.76 -1.09 2.37
C VAL A 156 -7.76 -0.15 1.72
N LEU A 157 -7.81 -0.08 0.38
CA LEU A 157 -8.77 0.77 -0.33
C LEU A 157 -10.23 0.42 0.00
N ARG A 158 -10.58 -0.88 0.05
CA ARG A 158 -11.93 -1.32 0.42
C ARG A 158 -12.26 -0.94 1.87
N ASN A 159 -11.30 -1.08 2.78
CA ASN A 159 -11.49 -0.76 4.18
C ASN A 159 -11.66 0.76 4.38
N LEU A 160 -10.80 1.58 3.77
CA LEU A 160 -10.92 3.04 3.77
C LEU A 160 -12.23 3.54 3.15
N ASP A 161 -12.69 2.95 2.04
CA ASP A 161 -13.99 3.27 1.44
C ASP A 161 -15.15 2.90 2.37
N ALA A 162 -15.07 1.75 3.06
CA ALA A 162 -16.07 1.37 4.05
C ALA A 162 -16.08 2.32 5.27
N LEU A 163 -14.91 2.79 5.70
CA LEU A 163 -14.76 3.78 6.77
C LEU A 163 -15.27 5.16 6.35
N TYR A 164 -15.00 5.58 5.12
CA TYR A 164 -15.58 6.80 4.55
C TYR A 164 -17.11 6.73 4.49
N LYS A 165 -17.67 5.64 4.00
CA LYS A 165 -19.14 5.45 3.98
C LYS A 165 -19.72 5.45 5.38
N PHE A 166 -19.05 4.80 6.33
CA PHE A 166 -19.44 4.81 7.73
C PHE A 166 -19.46 6.24 8.29
N SER A 167 -18.37 7.00 8.10
CA SER A 167 -18.24 8.36 8.62
C SER A 167 -19.30 9.31 8.06
N VAL A 168 -19.64 9.19 6.77
CA VAL A 168 -20.76 9.93 6.16
C VAL A 168 -22.10 9.52 6.77
N ASN A 169 -22.36 8.22 6.92
CA ASN A 169 -23.64 7.72 7.45
C ASN A 169 -23.88 8.08 8.92
N THR A 170 -22.82 8.16 9.72
CA THR A 170 -22.91 8.54 11.13
C THR A 170 -22.72 10.05 11.36
N ASN A 171 -22.64 10.85 10.29
CA ASN A 171 -22.42 12.30 10.34
C ASN A 171 -21.20 12.71 11.19
N LEU A 172 -20.09 12.00 11.01
CA LEU A 172 -18.80 12.37 11.58
C LEU A 172 -18.29 13.71 11.02
N SER A 173 -17.23 14.26 11.62
CA SER A 173 -16.74 15.57 11.21
C SER A 173 -16.25 15.58 9.75
N ASP A 174 -16.37 16.74 9.08
CA ASP A 174 -15.87 16.92 7.71
C ASP A 174 -14.37 16.55 7.60
N PHE A 175 -13.62 16.77 8.68
CA PHE A 175 -12.22 16.35 8.81
C PHE A 175 -12.07 14.83 8.66
N GLN A 176 -12.79 14.04 9.46
CA GLN A 176 -12.72 12.57 9.45
C GLN A 176 -13.17 11.98 8.11
N GLN A 177 -14.23 12.55 7.53
CA GLN A 177 -14.71 12.16 6.21
C GLN A 177 -13.66 12.45 5.12
N PHE A 178 -13.12 13.68 5.11
CA PHE A 178 -12.17 14.10 4.10
C PHE A 178 -10.82 13.39 4.21
N GLN A 179 -10.37 13.11 5.43
CA GLN A 179 -9.14 12.37 5.68
C GLN A 179 -9.20 10.95 5.12
N SER A 180 -10.33 10.26 5.31
CA SER A 180 -10.56 8.94 4.71
C SER A 180 -10.46 9.00 3.18
N LEU A 181 -11.04 10.03 2.55
CA LEU A 181 -10.93 10.24 1.09
C LEU A 181 -9.50 10.53 0.65
N LEU A 182 -8.76 11.34 1.41
CA LEU A 182 -7.38 11.67 1.06
C LEU A 182 -6.50 10.42 1.07
N HIS A 183 -6.67 9.54 2.07
CA HIS A 183 -5.94 8.28 2.11
C HIS A 183 -6.37 7.33 0.98
N ILE A 184 -7.66 7.29 0.59
CA ILE A 184 -8.10 6.56 -0.61
C ILE A 184 -7.35 7.08 -1.85
N TYR A 185 -7.25 8.40 -2.00
CA TYR A 185 -6.52 9.01 -3.10
C TYR A 185 -5.06 8.56 -3.12
N GLU A 186 -4.33 8.72 -2.00
CA GLU A 186 -2.92 8.38 -1.89
C GLU A 186 -2.64 6.91 -2.21
N VAL A 187 -3.43 5.98 -1.64
CA VAL A 187 -3.27 4.54 -1.92
C VAL A 187 -3.58 4.24 -3.38
N SER A 188 -4.65 4.83 -3.95
CA SER A 188 -5.03 4.60 -5.35
C SER A 188 -3.98 5.12 -6.33
N GLU A 189 -3.42 6.30 -6.09
CA GLU A 189 -2.35 6.90 -6.90
C GLU A 189 -1.08 6.07 -6.86
N PHE A 190 -0.68 5.58 -5.69
CA PHE A 190 0.45 4.67 -5.58
C PHE A 190 0.23 3.39 -6.40
N LEU A 191 -0.95 2.76 -6.26
CA LEU A 191 -1.24 1.50 -6.95
C LEU A 191 -1.35 1.67 -8.48
N LEU A 192 -1.83 2.82 -8.96
CA LEU A 192 -1.88 3.13 -10.38
C LEU A 192 -0.53 3.55 -10.97
N GLY A 193 0.29 4.28 -10.20
CA GLY A 193 1.58 4.79 -10.64
C GLY A 193 2.73 3.78 -10.54
N SER A 194 2.58 2.73 -9.74
CA SER A 194 3.64 1.75 -9.53
C SER A 194 3.85 0.83 -10.74
N LYS A 195 5.12 0.74 -11.17
CA LYS A 195 5.57 -0.18 -12.22
C LYS A 195 5.62 -1.64 -11.76
N CYS A 196 5.41 -1.90 -10.47
CA CYS A 196 5.48 -3.24 -9.89
C CYS A 196 4.33 -4.14 -10.36
N PHE A 197 3.23 -3.58 -10.88
CA PHE A 197 2.03 -4.33 -11.19
C PHE A 197 1.83 -4.51 -12.70
N SER A 198 1.47 -5.72 -13.11
CA SER A 198 0.77 -5.96 -14.37
C SER A 198 -0.72 -5.91 -14.08
N HIS A 199 -1.33 -4.73 -14.22
CA HIS A 199 -2.73 -4.58 -13.84
C HIS A 199 -3.62 -5.40 -14.79
N THR A 200 -4.40 -6.32 -14.23
CA THR A 200 -5.50 -6.91 -14.98
C THR A 200 -6.56 -5.84 -15.27
N HIS A 201 -7.28 -5.97 -16.38
CA HIS A 201 -8.32 -5.02 -16.77
C HIS A 201 -9.36 -4.78 -15.65
N GLY A 202 -9.69 -5.81 -14.86
CA GLY A 202 -10.61 -5.69 -13.72
C GLY A 202 -10.06 -4.86 -12.56
N ASN A 203 -8.77 -4.98 -12.28
CA ASN A 203 -8.11 -4.21 -11.21
C ASN A 203 -8.00 -2.73 -11.59
N LEU A 204 -7.65 -2.41 -12.85
CA LEU A 204 -7.61 -1.02 -13.34
C LEU A 204 -8.94 -0.31 -13.16
N LYS A 205 -10.04 -0.92 -13.65
CA LYS A 205 -11.38 -0.33 -13.54
C LYS A 205 -11.80 -0.09 -12.08
N THR A 206 -11.35 -0.94 -11.16
CA THR A 206 -11.66 -0.78 -9.74
C THR A 206 -10.81 0.31 -9.10
N LEU A 207 -9.52 0.37 -9.42
CA LEU A 207 -8.62 1.43 -8.97
C LEU A 207 -9.04 2.81 -9.49
N ASP A 208 -9.47 2.91 -10.74
CA ASP A 208 -9.99 4.16 -11.32
C ASP A 208 -11.23 4.66 -10.56
N LYS A 209 -12.11 3.76 -10.10
CA LYS A 209 -13.25 4.14 -9.26
C LYS A 209 -12.81 4.66 -7.90
N PHE A 210 -11.85 4.01 -7.24
CA PHE A 210 -11.31 4.49 -5.98
C PHE A 210 -10.63 5.85 -6.14
N ARG A 211 -9.86 6.04 -7.22
CA ARG A 211 -9.22 7.30 -7.55
C ARG A 211 -10.23 8.43 -7.84
N GLY A 212 -11.33 8.12 -8.54
CA GLY A 212 -12.38 9.08 -8.86
C GLY A 212 -13.17 9.57 -7.64
N LEU A 213 -13.35 8.71 -6.63
CA LEU A 213 -14.17 9.02 -5.45
C LEU A 213 -13.72 10.30 -4.70
N PRO A 214 -12.43 10.49 -4.35
CA PRO A 214 -11.95 11.75 -3.75
C PRO A 214 -12.12 12.96 -4.67
N ILE A 215 -11.94 12.79 -5.98
CA ILE A 215 -12.08 13.87 -6.99
C ILE A 215 -13.54 14.35 -7.05
N ASP A 216 -14.49 13.42 -7.10
CA ASP A 216 -15.92 13.71 -7.19
C ASP A 216 -16.46 14.40 -5.94
N HIS A 217 -15.88 14.10 -4.77
CA HIS A 217 -16.33 14.63 -3.49
C HIS A 217 -15.51 15.80 -2.94
N LEU A 218 -14.37 16.15 -3.56
CA LEU A 218 -13.44 17.17 -3.05
C LEU A 218 -14.12 18.49 -2.69
N LEU A 219 -14.98 18.99 -3.58
CA LEU A 219 -15.61 20.30 -3.47
C LEU A 219 -16.49 20.42 -2.22
N ARG A 220 -17.08 19.31 -1.77
CA ARG A 220 -17.89 19.26 -0.54
C ARG A 220 -17.09 19.68 0.69
N TYR A 221 -15.79 19.38 0.72
CA TYR A 221 -14.93 19.58 1.89
C TYR A 221 -14.01 20.80 1.76
N ILE A 222 -13.66 21.21 0.53
CA ILE A 222 -12.80 22.37 0.30
C ILE A 222 -13.60 23.68 0.28
N VAL A 223 -14.75 23.70 -0.36
CA VAL A 223 -15.59 24.89 -0.48
C VAL A 223 -16.61 24.88 0.65
N HIS A 224 -16.26 25.50 1.79
CA HIS A 224 -17.26 25.80 2.81
C HIS A 224 -18.17 26.91 2.27
N LEU A 225 -19.35 26.51 1.78
CA LEU A 225 -20.41 27.43 1.35
C LEU A 225 -20.91 28.30 2.53
N ASP A 226 -20.71 27.85 3.76
CA ASP A 226 -21.06 28.58 4.97
C ASP A 226 -19.82 29.25 5.57
N TRP A 227 -19.63 30.53 5.23
CA TRP A 227 -18.55 31.37 5.72
C TRP A 227 -18.55 31.58 7.24
N ARG A 228 -19.64 31.19 7.94
CA ARG A 228 -19.76 31.30 9.40
C ARG A 228 -19.15 30.11 10.14
N LYS A 229 -18.85 29.00 9.45
CA LYS A 229 -18.21 27.83 10.04
C LYS A 229 -16.68 27.95 9.93
N SER A 230 -16.02 28.07 11.06
CA SER A 230 -14.56 28.01 11.13
C SER A 230 -14.07 26.60 10.79
N LEU A 231 -13.03 26.51 9.97
CA LEU A 231 -12.30 25.27 9.72
C LEU A 231 -11.70 24.73 11.02
N THR A 232 -11.80 23.41 11.23
CA THR A 232 -11.05 22.77 12.31
C THR A 232 -9.55 22.84 12.04
N ARG A 233 -8.74 22.79 13.10
CA ARG A 233 -7.27 22.74 12.96
C ARG A 233 -6.81 21.58 12.07
N GLY A 234 -7.47 20.42 12.18
CA GLY A 234 -7.22 19.27 11.33
C GLY A 234 -7.48 19.55 9.85
N MET A 235 -8.59 20.21 9.51
CA MET A 235 -8.89 20.57 8.13
C MET A 235 -7.89 21.57 7.55
N VAL A 236 -7.46 22.56 8.34
CA VAL A 236 -6.40 23.49 7.92
C VAL A 236 -5.11 22.74 7.63
N PHE A 237 -4.70 21.83 8.52
CA PHE A 237 -3.49 21.03 8.34
C PHE A 237 -3.54 20.16 7.09
N ILE A 238 -4.63 19.40 6.87
CA ILE A 238 -4.76 18.53 5.69
C ILE A 238 -4.59 19.31 4.39
N ARG A 239 -5.17 20.52 4.30
CA ARG A 239 -5.06 21.36 3.10
C ARG A 239 -3.63 21.80 2.78
N THR A 240 -2.72 21.76 3.77
CA THR A 240 -1.31 22.09 3.56
C THR A 240 -0.46 20.91 3.07
N THR A 241 -1.00 19.68 3.16
CA THR A 241 -0.29 18.46 2.73
C THR A 241 -0.12 18.41 1.21
N GLU A 242 0.96 17.79 0.75
CA GLU A 242 1.21 17.64 -0.70
C GLU A 242 0.15 16.76 -1.37
N ALA A 243 -0.33 15.72 -0.69
CA ALA A 243 -1.41 14.88 -1.20
C ALA A 243 -2.69 15.69 -1.49
N CYS A 244 -3.08 16.60 -0.59
CA CYS A 244 -4.25 17.45 -0.81
C CYS A 244 -4.03 18.43 -1.97
N LYS A 245 -2.84 19.04 -2.07
CA LYS A 245 -2.50 19.95 -3.16
C LYS A 245 -2.53 19.22 -4.51
N ASP A 246 -2.03 18.00 -4.56
CA ASP A 246 -2.04 17.17 -5.75
C ASP A 246 -3.47 16.78 -6.15
N LEU A 247 -4.30 16.34 -5.19
CA LEU A 247 -5.72 16.05 -5.41
C LEU A 247 -6.48 17.26 -5.98
N VAL A 248 -6.23 18.47 -5.45
CA VAL A 248 -6.82 19.71 -5.97
C VAL A 248 -6.40 19.95 -7.42
N LYS A 249 -5.09 19.87 -7.72
CA LYS A 249 -4.58 20.04 -9.09
C LYS A 249 -5.22 19.03 -10.05
N LYS A 250 -5.32 17.77 -9.63
CA LYS A 250 -5.91 16.70 -10.45
C LYS A 250 -7.40 16.90 -10.68
N THR A 251 -8.11 17.38 -9.67
CA THR A 251 -9.54 17.72 -9.78
C THR A 251 -9.77 18.89 -10.74
N ILE A 252 -8.96 19.95 -10.66
CA ILE A 252 -9.01 21.07 -11.60
C ILE A 252 -8.73 20.57 -13.02
N TYR A 253 -7.69 19.76 -13.20
CA TYR A 253 -7.34 19.19 -14.49
C TYR A 253 -8.47 18.34 -15.09
N GLU A 254 -9.07 17.44 -14.31
CA GLU A 254 -10.21 16.60 -14.74
C GLU A 254 -11.43 17.46 -15.13
N ASN A 255 -11.73 18.52 -14.36
CA ASN A 255 -12.83 19.44 -14.67
C ASN A 255 -12.60 20.21 -15.99
N ILE A 256 -11.35 20.60 -16.27
CA ILE A 256 -10.99 21.35 -17.48
C ILE A 256 -10.90 20.45 -18.72
N ARG A 257 -10.37 19.23 -18.56
CA ARG A 257 -10.10 18.29 -19.66
C ARG A 257 -11.36 17.83 -20.41
N LEU A 258 -12.53 17.88 -19.77
CA LEU A 258 -13.72 17.22 -20.29
C LEU A 258 -14.42 17.93 -21.46
N LYS A 259 -14.18 19.22 -21.77
CA LYS A 259 -14.90 19.95 -22.87
C LYS A 259 -14.16 21.18 -23.43
N ASP A 260 -14.34 21.44 -24.73
CA ASP A 260 -13.93 22.69 -25.43
C ASP A 260 -14.61 23.96 -24.87
N ARG A 261 -15.73 23.81 -24.15
CA ARG A 261 -16.42 24.88 -23.42
C ARG A 261 -16.82 24.42 -22.03
N LEU A 262 -16.28 25.09 -21.01
CA LEU A 262 -16.65 24.90 -19.61
C LEU A 262 -18.05 25.46 -19.35
N THR A 263 -18.86 24.74 -18.58
CA THR A 263 -20.13 25.27 -18.07
C THR A 263 -19.89 26.24 -16.92
N TYR A 264 -20.81 27.18 -16.67
CA TYR A 264 -20.71 28.09 -15.51
C TYR A 264 -20.60 27.33 -14.18
N GLY A 265 -21.24 26.18 -14.06
CA GLY A 265 -21.12 25.31 -12.90
C GLY A 265 -19.75 24.64 -12.76
N GLN A 266 -18.99 24.46 -13.84
CA GLN A 266 -17.60 23.98 -13.81
C GLN A 266 -16.61 25.12 -13.54
N ILE A 267 -16.86 26.31 -14.11
CA ILE A 267 -16.07 27.51 -13.84
C ILE A 267 -16.15 27.87 -12.36
N GLY A 268 -17.35 27.81 -11.75
CA GLY A 268 -17.53 28.08 -10.32
C GLY A 268 -16.96 27.01 -9.38
N ARG A 269 -16.38 25.91 -9.90
CA ARG A 269 -15.73 24.83 -9.14
C ARG A 269 -14.21 24.91 -9.17
N VAL A 270 -13.64 25.74 -10.05
CA VAL A 270 -12.19 26.00 -10.19
C VAL A 270 -11.88 27.31 -9.48
#